data_AF-A0A0B7AIJ5-F1
#
_entry.id   AF-A0A0B7AIJ5-F1
#
_cell.length_a   1.000
_cell.length_b   1.000
_cell.length_c   1.000
_cell.angle_alpha   90.00
_cell.angle_beta   90.00
_cell.angle_gamma   90.00
#
_symmetry.space_group_name_H-M   'P 1'
#
loop_
_entity.id
_entity.type
_entity.pdbx_description
1 polymer ?
#
loop_
_entity_poly.entity_id
_entity_poly.type
_entity_poly.pdbx_seq_one_letter_code
_entity_poly.pdbx_strand_id
1 'polypeptide(L)'
;MNRSEFTEHVTKEGWSDADSESSLSSEIRLDFTKIPNIDVKWKNLLKRMGELHLKCYPTSLDMDEKKMVTALLLQPRERYALYLAHGQKMLIKFLLDSCS
;
A
#
# COMPACT_ATOMS: atom_id res chain seq x y z
N MET A 1 15.13 -16.14 -32.04
CA MET A 1 15.40 -14.83 -31.40
C MET A 1 16.80 -14.88 -30.84
N ASN A 2 17.71 -14.07 -31.41
CA ASN A 2 19.08 -13.99 -30.96
C ASN A 2 19.20 -12.97 -29.82
N ARG A 3 20.13 -13.19 -28.89
CA ARG A 3 20.30 -12.33 -27.70
C ARG A 3 20.52 -10.85 -28.03
N SER A 4 21.16 -10.58 -29.18
CA SER A 4 21.39 -9.24 -29.71
C SER A 4 20.11 -8.52 -30.14
N GLU A 5 19.16 -9.26 -30.74
CA GLU A 5 17.87 -8.71 -31.16
C GLU A 5 17.04 -8.32 -29.93
N PHE A 6 17.07 -9.15 -28.88
CA PHE A 6 16.37 -8.87 -27.62
C PHE A 6 16.85 -7.58 -26.93
N THR A 7 18.17 -7.33 -26.91
CA THR A 7 18.73 -6.10 -26.34
C THR A 7 18.39 -4.84 -27.13
N GLU A 8 18.23 -4.95 -28.45
CA GLU A 8 17.80 -3.82 -29.29
C GLU A 8 16.31 -3.48 -29.07
N HIS A 9 15.47 -4.49 -28.83
CA HIS A 9 14.06 -4.28 -28.50
C HIS A 9 13.86 -3.60 -27.13
N VAL A 10 14.61 -4.01 -26.09
CA VAL A 10 14.56 -3.38 -24.76
C VAL A 10 14.91 -1.89 -24.80
N THR A 11 15.87 -1.52 -25.65
CA THR A 11 16.32 -0.12 -25.79
C THR A 11 15.43 0.71 -26.70
N LYS A 12 14.82 0.13 -27.75
CA LYS A 12 13.90 0.83 -28.67
C LYS A 12 12.47 0.98 -28.14
N GLU A 13 11.97 0.03 -27.35
CA GLU A 13 10.57 0.04 -26.90
C GLU A 13 10.29 1.01 -25.73
N GLY A 14 11.24 1.86 -25.36
CA GLY A 14 11.00 2.89 -24.33
C GLY A 14 10.80 2.29 -22.93
N TRP A 15 11.26 1.07 -22.69
CA TRP A 15 11.40 0.46 -21.36
C TRP A 15 12.66 1.00 -20.66
N SER A 16 13.07 2.24 -20.95
CA SER A 16 14.08 2.94 -20.19
C SER A 16 13.45 3.35 -18.87
N ASP A 17 13.48 2.47 -17.87
CA ASP A 17 13.43 2.78 -16.44
C ASP A 17 12.74 4.10 -16.06
N ALA A 18 11.48 4.28 -16.50
CA ALA A 18 10.71 5.48 -16.17
C ALA A 18 10.34 5.53 -14.68
N ASP A 19 10.62 4.44 -13.94
CA ASP A 19 10.56 4.35 -12.49
C ASP A 19 11.95 4.07 -11.90
N SER A 20 12.97 4.84 -12.31
CA SER A 20 14.14 4.96 -11.43
C SER A 20 13.65 5.62 -10.13
N GLU A 21 13.58 4.84 -9.05
CA GLU A 21 13.43 5.29 -7.66
C GLU A 21 14.40 6.46 -7.30
N SER A 22 15.40 6.70 -8.15
CA SER A 22 16.38 7.78 -8.12
C SER A 22 15.85 9.17 -8.52
N SER A 23 14.66 9.31 -9.12
CA SER A 23 14.18 10.61 -9.63
C SER A 23 13.44 11.47 -8.61
N LEU A 24 13.09 10.92 -7.44
CA LEU A 24 12.52 11.69 -6.33
C LEU A 24 13.57 11.82 -5.23
N SER A 25 14.07 13.03 -5.02
CA SER A 25 14.89 13.32 -3.84
C SER A 25 14.12 12.87 -2.58
N SER A 26 14.83 12.28 -1.62
CA SER A 26 14.25 11.74 -0.37
C SER A 26 13.38 12.75 0.39
N GLU A 27 13.55 14.04 0.10
CA GLU A 27 12.78 15.15 0.64
C GLU A 27 11.32 15.16 0.15
N ILE A 28 11.05 14.79 -1.10
CA ILE A 28 9.71 14.83 -1.72
C ILE A 28 8.86 13.59 -1.34
N ARG A 29 9.49 12.52 -0.83
CA ARG A 29 8.77 11.29 -0.47
C ARG A 29 7.83 11.51 0.71
N LEU A 30 6.57 11.08 0.55
CA LEU A 30 5.58 10.97 1.62
C LEU A 30 5.90 9.75 2.49
N ASP A 31 6.15 10.01 3.77
CA ASP A 31 6.32 8.98 4.80
C ASP A 31 5.46 9.32 6.02
N PHE A 32 5.31 8.36 6.94
CA PHE A 32 4.49 8.55 8.14
C PHE A 32 5.04 9.59 9.12
N THR A 33 6.31 9.99 9.00
CA THR A 33 6.89 11.05 9.84
C THR A 33 6.59 12.44 9.30
N LYS A 34 6.39 12.57 7.98
CA LYS A 34 6.07 13.82 7.30
C LYS A 34 4.56 14.06 7.15
N ILE A 35 3.73 13.02 7.12
CA ILE A 35 2.26 13.13 7.00
C ILE A 35 1.65 14.12 8.01
N PRO A 36 2.04 14.16 9.30
CA PRO A 36 1.49 15.13 10.25
C PRO A 36 1.74 16.60 9.86
N ASN A 37 2.82 16.87 9.12
CA ASN A 37 3.32 18.20 8.77
C ASN A 37 2.76 18.74 7.43
N ILE A 38 1.98 17.96 6.68
CA ILE A 38 1.38 18.43 5.43
C ILE A 38 0.20 19.37 5.68
N ASP A 39 -0.22 20.12 4.65
CA ASP A 39 -1.39 21.01 4.71
C ASP A 39 -2.64 20.26 5.23
N VAL A 40 -3.40 20.92 6.10
CA VAL A 40 -4.65 20.41 6.68
C VAL A 40 -5.64 19.94 5.62
N LYS A 41 -5.71 20.62 4.46
CA LYS A 41 -6.58 20.20 3.34
C LYS A 41 -6.18 18.81 2.81
N TRP A 42 -4.87 18.56 2.66
CA TRP A 42 -4.35 17.26 2.23
C TRP A 42 -4.54 16.19 3.31
N LYS A 43 -4.33 16.52 4.59
CA LYS A 43 -4.63 15.60 5.71
C LYS A 43 -6.10 15.18 5.72
N ASN A 44 -7.01 16.14 5.57
CA ASN A 44 -8.45 15.85 5.53
C ASN A 44 -8.82 14.97 4.32
N LEU A 45 -8.23 15.21 3.16
CA LEU A 45 -8.44 14.38 1.97
C LEU A 45 -7.94 12.94 2.19
N LEU A 46 -6.70 12.78 2.66
CA LEU A 46 -6.10 11.47 2.95
C LEU A 46 -6.92 10.71 4.01
N LYS A 47 -7.30 11.40 5.09
CA LYS A 47 -8.17 10.85 6.13
C LYS A 47 -9.48 10.35 5.56
N ARG A 48 -10.15 11.16 4.75
CA ARG A 48 -11.43 10.77 4.14
C ARG A 48 -11.29 9.58 3.20
N MET A 49 -10.21 9.53 2.42
CA MET A 49 -9.93 8.41 1.52
C MET A 49 -9.67 7.11 2.29
N GLY A 50 -8.91 7.17 3.39
CA GLY A 50 -8.68 6.03 4.27
C GLY A 50 -9.97 5.52 4.92
N GLU A 51 -10.82 6.41 5.43
CA GLU A 51 -12.13 6.06 5.98
C GLU A 51 -13.04 5.36 4.95
N LEU A 52 -13.05 5.84 3.72
CA LEU A 52 -13.82 5.23 2.64
C LEU A 52 -13.27 3.85 2.26
N HIS A 53 -11.95 3.70 2.16
CA HIS A 53 -11.33 2.41 1.87
C HIS A 53 -11.61 1.37 2.95
N LEU A 54 -11.58 1.75 4.23
CA LEU A 54 -11.93 0.82 5.32
C LEU A 54 -13.37 0.31 5.22
N LYS A 55 -14.31 1.14 4.73
CA LYS A 55 -15.70 0.74 4.52
C LYS A 55 -15.90 -0.26 3.37
N CYS A 56 -14.96 -0.34 2.43
CA CYS A 56 -15.02 -1.31 1.34
C CYS A 56 -14.71 -2.74 1.80
N TYR A 57 -14.10 -2.92 2.97
CA TYR A 57 -13.85 -4.25 3.50
C TYR A 57 -15.12 -4.85 4.13
N PRO A 58 -15.36 -6.15 3.94
CA PRO A 58 -16.55 -6.82 4.49
C PRO A 58 -16.48 -7.06 6.00
N THR A 59 -15.29 -6.93 6.60
CA THR A 59 -15.04 -7.15 8.05
C THR A 59 -14.34 -5.94 8.65
N SER A 60 -14.50 -5.72 9.96
CA SER A 60 -13.72 -4.72 10.68
C SER A 60 -12.32 -5.22 11.04
N LEU A 61 -11.42 -4.32 11.44
CA LEU A 61 -10.09 -4.69 11.95
C LEU A 61 -10.20 -5.55 13.22
N ASP A 62 -11.10 -5.22 14.14
CA ASP A 62 -11.36 -6.01 15.37
C ASP A 62 -11.83 -7.45 15.05
N MET A 63 -12.67 -7.62 14.03
CA MET A 63 -13.08 -8.96 13.58
C MET A 63 -11.90 -9.74 13.01
N ASP A 64 -11.00 -9.08 12.27
CA ASP A 64 -9.81 -9.71 11.74
C ASP A 64 -8.83 -10.07 12.87
N GLU A 65 -8.59 -9.20 13.84
CA GLU A 65 -7.74 -9.46 15.03
C GLU A 65 -8.23 -10.69 15.80
N LYS A 66 -9.54 -10.83 15.99
CA LYS A 66 -10.14 -12.04 16.60
C LYS A 66 -9.89 -13.30 15.77
N LYS A 67 -10.05 -13.21 14.45
CA LYS A 67 -9.79 -14.34 13.53
C LYS A 67 -8.30 -14.69 13.44
N MET A 68 -7.41 -13.72 13.64
CA MET A 68 -5.96 -13.91 13.60
C MET A 68 -5.47 -14.89 14.66
N VAL A 69 -6.12 -14.93 15.83
CA VAL A 69 -5.82 -15.90 16.92
C VAL A 69 -5.92 -17.34 16.43
N THR A 70 -6.87 -17.63 15.53
CA THR A 70 -7.10 -18.96 14.97
C THR A 70 -6.63 -19.09 13.52
N ALA A 71 -5.82 -18.15 13.01
CA ALA A 71 -5.46 -18.10 11.59
C ALA A 71 -4.77 -19.37 11.09
N LEU A 72 -4.00 -20.05 11.94
CA LEU A 72 -3.32 -21.29 11.60
C LEU A 72 -4.27 -22.48 11.33
N LEU A 73 -5.50 -22.41 11.83
CA LEU A 73 -6.54 -23.43 11.64
C LEU A 73 -7.34 -23.23 10.33
N LEU A 74 -7.18 -22.08 9.67
CA LEU A 74 -7.86 -21.75 8.42
C LEU A 74 -7.21 -22.45 7.22
N GLN A 75 -8.00 -22.63 6.15
CA GLN A 75 -7.45 -23.12 4.89
C GLN A 75 -6.42 -22.12 4.32
N PRO A 76 -5.40 -22.58 3.56
CA PRO A 76 -4.30 -21.72 3.12
C PRO A 76 -4.74 -20.42 2.43
N ARG A 77 -5.78 -20.49 1.58
CA ARG A 77 -6.31 -19.32 0.86
C ARG A 77 -7.05 -18.34 1.79
N GLU A 78 -7.83 -18.85 2.73
CA GLU A 78 -8.55 -18.04 3.72
C GLU A 78 -7.55 -17.35 4.66
N ARG A 79 -6.52 -18.08 5.09
CA ARG A 79 -5.44 -17.54 5.91
C ARG A 79 -4.69 -16.43 5.17
N TYR A 80 -4.35 -16.63 3.90
CA TYR A 80 -3.71 -15.60 3.08
C TYR A 80 -4.60 -14.36 2.93
N ALA A 81 -5.89 -14.55 2.63
CA ALA A 81 -6.84 -13.45 2.51
C ALA A 81 -6.99 -12.68 3.82
N LEU A 82 -7.03 -13.37 4.96
CA LEU A 82 -7.08 -12.75 6.30
C LEU A 82 -5.82 -11.91 6.57
N TYR A 83 -4.63 -12.46 6.35
CA TYR A 83 -3.37 -11.71 6.56
C TYR A 83 -3.29 -10.48 5.66
N LEU A 84 -3.68 -10.62 4.39
CA LEU A 84 -3.69 -9.51 3.43
C LEU A 84 -4.65 -8.40 3.88
N ALA A 85 -5.91 -8.75 4.17
CA ALA A 85 -6.92 -7.80 4.59
C ALA A 85 -6.54 -7.11 5.91
N HIS A 86 -6.09 -7.88 6.90
CA HIS A 86 -5.64 -7.35 8.20
C HIS A 86 -4.47 -6.37 8.02
N GLY A 87 -3.44 -6.76 7.27
CA GLY A 87 -2.26 -5.91 7.01
C GLY A 87 -2.62 -4.61 6.30
N GLN A 88 -3.48 -4.67 5.28
CA GLN A 88 -3.94 -3.48 4.57
C GLN A 88 -4.76 -2.54 5.49
N LYS A 89 -5.68 -3.08 6.29
CA LYS A 89 -6.46 -2.28 7.26
C LYS A 89 -5.57 -1.64 8.32
N MET A 90 -4.55 -2.35 8.80
CA MET A 90 -3.57 -1.81 9.75
C MET A 90 -2.80 -0.62 9.17
N LEU A 91 -2.34 -0.73 7.91
CA LEU A 91 -1.67 0.37 7.22
C LEU A 91 -2.59 1.59 7.05
N ILE A 92 -3.85 1.36 6.67
CA ILE A 92 -4.82 2.45 6.53
C ILE A 92 -5.09 3.08 7.90
N LYS A 93 -5.25 2.28 8.96
CA LYS A 93 -5.44 2.81 10.31
C LYS A 93 -4.25 3.68 10.75
N PHE A 94 -3.03 3.21 10.52
CA PHE A 94 -1.82 3.97 10.82
C PHE A 94 -1.73 5.30 10.04
N LEU A 95 -2.16 5.30 8.77
CA LEU A 95 -2.33 6.52 7.97
C LEU A 95 -3.35 7.47 8.59
N LEU A 96 -4.51 6.97 9.04
CA LEU A 96 -5.56 7.78 9.68
C LEU A 96 -5.06 8.41 10.99
N ASP A 97 -4.34 7.63 11.80
CA ASP A 97 -3.74 8.08 13.05
C ASP A 97 -2.69 9.18 12.78
N SER A 98 -1.91 9.04 11.69
CA SER A 98 -0.91 10.04 11.26
C SER A 98 -1.53 11.34 10.71
N CYS A 99 -2.77 11.28 10.22
CA CYS A 99 -3.51 12.44 9.71
C CYS A 99 -4.32 13.18 10.79
N SER A 100 -4.36 12.66 12.02
CA SER A 100 -5.16 13.20 13.13
C SER A 100 -4.53 14.42 13.79
#